data_AF-A0A3P7JI36-F1
#
_entry.id   AF-A0A3P7JI36-F1
#
_cell.length_a   1.000
_cell.length_b   1.000
_cell.length_c   1.000
_cell.angle_alpha   90.00
_cell.angle_beta   90.00
_cell.angle_gamma   90.00
#
_symmetry.space_group_name_H-M   'P 1'
#
loop_
_entity.id
_entity.type
_entity.pdbx_description
1 polymer ?
#
loop_
_entity_poly.entity_id
_entity_poly.type
_entity_poly.pdbx_seq_one_letter_code
_entity_poly.pdbx_strand_id
1 'polypeptide(L)'
;MTHQFVPTHALLGTPPHTLMTNIMSVGKSAYGVAKTVAGIQKEIMTNGPVEAGYTVYEDFYQYTSGVYVHTAGKQLGGHAVKILGWGVDNNTPYWLVANSWNTDWGENAITRSGYFRIVRGLNECGIEHSIVAGLPNLILKNIARSGYFRIVRGLNECGIEHSIVAGLPK
;
A
#
# COMPACT_ATOMS: atom_id res chain seq x y z
N MET A 1 33.94 33.33 29.44
CA MET A 1 33.59 34.61 28.79
C MET A 1 33.81 34.42 27.29
N THR A 2 32.78 34.05 26.52
CA THR A 2 31.77 34.92 25.85
C THR A 2 32.31 35.74 24.68
N HIS A 3 31.84 35.36 23.48
CA HIS A 3 31.41 36.14 22.31
C HIS A 3 32.25 37.27 21.69
N GLN A 4 32.44 37.19 20.36
CA GLN A 4 31.91 38.11 19.30
C GLN A 4 32.33 37.56 17.90
N PHE A 5 31.43 37.10 17.00
CA PHE A 5 30.73 37.79 15.88
C PHE A 5 31.68 38.54 14.92
N VAL A 6 31.66 38.41 13.57
CA VAL A 6 30.57 38.61 12.56
C VAL A 6 30.98 37.98 11.16
N PRO A 7 30.26 38.13 10.02
CA PRO A 7 29.25 37.25 9.41
C PRO A 7 29.63 36.65 8.03
N THR A 8 28.89 35.63 7.54
CA THR A 8 28.72 35.42 6.09
C THR A 8 27.31 34.91 5.74
N HIS A 9 26.53 35.82 5.14
CA HIS A 9 25.46 35.62 4.16
C HIS A 9 24.70 34.29 4.16
N ALA A 10 23.48 34.34 4.71
CA ALA A 10 22.37 33.51 4.29
C ALA A 10 22.03 33.83 2.81
N LEU A 11 22.51 33.01 1.89
CA LEU A 11 21.86 32.87 0.59
C LEU A 11 20.71 31.88 0.76
N LEU A 12 19.51 32.44 0.89
CA LEU A 12 18.24 31.77 0.68
C LEU A 12 18.20 31.24 -0.76
N GLY A 13 18.77 30.06 -0.98
CA GLY A 13 18.38 29.21 -2.10
C GLY A 13 17.12 28.48 -1.67
N THR A 14 15.95 29.07 -1.91
CA THR A 14 14.70 28.28 -1.92
C THR A 14 14.95 27.08 -2.84
N PRO A 15 14.75 25.83 -2.39
CA PRO A 15 14.82 24.71 -3.32
C PRO A 15 13.86 25.03 -4.47
N PRO A 16 14.23 24.77 -5.73
CA PRO A 16 13.31 25.01 -6.84
C PRO A 16 12.02 24.29 -6.48
N HIS A 17 10.93 25.05 -6.40
CA HIS A 17 9.59 24.51 -6.40
C HIS A 17 9.46 23.73 -7.71
N THR A 18 9.91 22.47 -7.70
CA THR A 18 9.50 21.49 -8.67
C THR A 18 8.00 21.51 -8.55
N LEU A 19 7.34 22.08 -9.55
CA LEU A 19 5.92 21.93 -9.74
C LEU A 19 5.67 20.43 -9.69
N MET A 20 5.26 19.92 -8.53
CA MET A 20 4.51 18.69 -8.47
C MET A 20 3.23 19.03 -9.20
N THR A 21 3.27 18.94 -10.52
CA THR A 21 2.06 18.92 -11.33
C THR A 21 1.21 17.84 -10.70
N ASN A 22 0.07 18.23 -10.15
CA ASN A 22 -0.95 17.29 -9.72
C ASN A 22 -1.36 16.49 -10.96
N ILE A 23 -0.73 15.33 -11.16
CA ILE A 23 -1.07 14.38 -12.21
C ILE A 23 -2.34 13.66 -11.73
N MET A 24 -3.47 14.34 -11.84
CA MET A 24 -4.78 13.71 -11.69
C MET A 24 -5.06 12.92 -12.98
N SER A 25 -4.89 11.60 -12.93
CA SER A 25 -5.42 10.73 -13.98
C SER A 25 -6.89 10.43 -13.69
N VAL A 26 -7.76 10.63 -14.67
CA VAL A 26 -9.18 10.25 -14.55
C VAL A 26 -9.32 8.74 -14.80
N GLY A 27 -10.25 8.06 -14.14
CA GLY A 27 -10.46 6.62 -14.38
C GLY A 27 -10.92 6.35 -15.81
N LYS A 28 -10.35 5.32 -16.46
CA LYS A 28 -10.82 4.80 -17.75
C LYS A 28 -11.90 3.74 -17.56
N SER A 29 -11.68 2.83 -16.62
CA SER A 29 -12.61 1.74 -16.33
C SER A 29 -12.42 1.24 -14.90
N ALA A 30 -13.47 0.66 -14.34
CA ALA A 30 -13.44 -0.12 -13.09
C ALA A 30 -14.07 -1.49 -13.37
N TYR A 31 -13.52 -2.54 -12.77
CA TYR A 31 -13.95 -3.92 -13.00
C TYR A 31 -13.68 -4.81 -11.78
N GLY A 32 -14.46 -5.88 -11.66
CA GLY A 32 -14.21 -6.92 -10.67
C GLY A 32 -13.03 -7.79 -11.08
N VAL A 33 -12.22 -8.18 -10.11
CA VAL A 33 -11.12 -9.14 -10.28
C VAL A 33 -11.61 -10.54 -9.90
N ALA A 34 -11.03 -11.57 -10.50
CA ALA A 34 -11.32 -12.94 -10.13
C ALA A 34 -11.06 -13.17 -8.63
N LYS A 35 -12.05 -13.76 -7.94
CA LYS A 35 -12.06 -14.03 -6.49
C LYS A 35 -11.16 -15.20 -6.07
N THR A 36 -10.03 -15.37 -6.75
CA THR A 36 -9.05 -16.42 -6.48
C THR A 36 -7.72 -15.77 -6.17
N VAL A 37 -6.93 -16.41 -5.32
CA VAL A 37 -5.58 -15.94 -4.99
C VAL A 37 -4.77 -15.68 -6.26
N ALA A 38 -4.79 -16.61 -7.21
CA ALA A 38 -4.07 -16.46 -8.49
C ALA A 38 -4.61 -15.30 -9.34
N GLY A 39 -5.92 -15.06 -9.33
CA GLY A 39 -6.54 -13.95 -10.05
C GLY A 39 -6.13 -12.59 -9.50
N ILE A 40 -6.17 -12.45 -8.18
CA ILE A 40 -5.76 -11.24 -7.45
C ILE A 40 -4.26 -10.97 -7.68
N GLN A 41 -3.42 -12.00 -7.52
CA GLN A 41 -1.98 -11.89 -7.79
C GLN A 41 -1.70 -11.45 -9.22
N LYS A 42 -2.37 -12.07 -10.21
CA LYS A 42 -2.23 -11.74 -11.62
C LYS A 42 -2.57 -10.27 -11.88
N GLU A 43 -3.66 -9.77 -11.31
CA GLU A 43 -4.06 -8.36 -11.46
C GLU A 43 -2.98 -7.43 -10.89
N ILE A 44 -2.52 -7.70 -9.67
CA ILE A 44 -1.47 -6.91 -9.01
C ILE A 44 -0.19 -6.87 -9.84
N MET A 45 0.21 -7.99 -10.45
CA MET A 45 1.39 -8.02 -11.32
C MET A 45 1.20 -7.27 -12.64
N THR A 46 -0.02 -7.25 -13.17
CA THR A 46 -0.29 -6.75 -14.52
C THR A 46 -0.59 -5.26 -14.51
N ASN A 47 -1.45 -4.82 -13.60
CA ASN A 47 -2.06 -3.49 -13.60
C ASN A 47 -1.82 -2.70 -12.30
N GLY A 48 -1.28 -3.35 -11.25
CA GLY A 48 -0.99 -2.71 -9.96
C GLY A 48 -2.02 -3.02 -8.87
N PRO A 49 -1.98 -2.32 -7.73
CA PRO A 49 -2.79 -2.62 -6.56
C PRO A 49 -4.29 -2.75 -6.83
N VAL A 50 -4.96 -3.58 -6.03
CA VAL A 50 -6.42 -3.78 -6.09
C VAL A 50 -7.09 -3.29 -4.82
N GLU A 51 -8.33 -2.84 -4.93
CA GLU A 51 -9.17 -2.49 -3.79
C GLU A 51 -9.95 -3.73 -3.34
N ALA A 52 -10.05 -3.93 -2.02
CA ALA A 52 -10.72 -5.06 -1.40
C ALA A 52 -11.70 -4.58 -0.33
N GLY A 53 -12.89 -5.20 -0.29
CA GLY A 53 -13.81 -5.09 0.84
C GLY A 53 -13.66 -6.27 1.79
N TYR A 54 -13.66 -6.02 3.10
CA TYR A 54 -13.62 -7.06 4.13
C TYR A 54 -14.38 -6.64 5.39
N THR A 55 -14.65 -7.61 6.26
CA THR A 55 -15.31 -7.38 7.56
C THR A 55 -14.28 -7.07 8.64
N VAL A 56 -14.49 -5.97 9.36
CA VAL A 56 -13.69 -5.56 10.52
C VAL A 56 -14.29 -6.14 11.79
N TYR A 57 -13.42 -6.62 12.69
CA TYR A 57 -13.74 -7.10 14.03
C TYR A 57 -13.02 -6.26 15.09
N GLU A 58 -13.45 -6.39 16.37
CA GLU A 58 -12.86 -5.65 17.49
C GLU A 58 -11.36 -5.90 17.67
N ASP A 59 -10.91 -7.16 17.51
CA ASP A 59 -9.51 -7.53 17.62
C ASP A 59 -8.63 -6.89 16.53
N PHE A 60 -9.18 -6.70 15.32
CA PHE A 60 -8.49 -5.98 14.25
C PHE A 60 -8.21 -4.52 14.59
N TYR A 61 -9.11 -3.85 15.32
CA TYR A 61 -8.91 -2.45 15.70
C TYR A 61 -7.65 -2.27 16.56
N GLN A 62 -7.28 -3.30 17.32
CA GLN A 62 -6.09 -3.34 18.17
C GLN A 62 -4.86 -3.97 17.48
N TYR A 63 -4.92 -4.24 16.17
CA TYR A 63 -3.81 -4.83 15.44
C TYR A 63 -2.56 -3.94 15.46
N THR A 64 -1.41 -4.52 15.82
CA THR A 64 -0.12 -3.83 15.86
C THR A 64 1.00 -4.53 15.09
N SER A 65 0.85 -5.82 14.75
CA SER A 65 1.88 -6.61 14.06
C SER A 65 1.40 -8.02 13.69
N GLY A 66 2.13 -8.68 12.79
CA GLY A 66 1.96 -10.09 12.47
C GLY A 66 1.00 -10.33 11.30
N VAL A 67 0.72 -11.60 10.98
CA VAL A 67 -0.32 -11.95 10.00
C VAL A 67 -1.64 -12.09 10.74
N TYR A 68 -2.55 -11.14 10.51
CA TYR A 68 -3.86 -11.11 11.13
C TYR A 68 -4.71 -12.31 10.72
N VAL A 69 -5.34 -12.90 11.73
CA VAL A 69 -6.41 -13.89 11.67
C VAL A 69 -7.38 -13.49 12.78
N HIS A 70 -8.66 -13.40 12.47
CA HIS A 70 -9.67 -13.09 13.48
C HIS A 70 -9.74 -14.22 14.50
N THR A 71 -9.71 -13.87 15.79
CA THR A 71 -9.75 -14.86 16.88
C THR A 71 -10.84 -14.56 17.90
N ALA A 72 -11.21 -13.29 18.09
CA ALA A 72 -12.17 -12.90 19.11
C ALA A 72 -12.80 -11.53 18.84
N GLY A 73 -13.92 -11.27 19.52
CA GLY A 73 -14.61 -9.97 19.45
C GLY A 73 -15.69 -9.93 18.39
N LYS A 74 -16.58 -8.93 18.50
CA LYS A 74 -17.75 -8.83 17.63
C LYS A 74 -17.41 -8.22 16.28
N GLN A 75 -18.24 -8.51 15.29
CA GLN A 75 -18.22 -7.81 14.02
C GLN A 75 -18.54 -6.33 14.21
N LEU A 76 -17.70 -5.44 13.66
CA LEU A 76 -17.87 -3.99 13.71
C LEU A 76 -18.47 -3.42 12.43
N GLY A 77 -18.23 -4.05 11.28
CA GLY A 77 -18.79 -3.60 10.00
C GLY A 77 -17.91 -3.98 8.80
N GLY A 78 -18.28 -3.48 7.62
CA GLY A 78 -17.46 -3.60 6.41
C GLY A 78 -16.49 -2.43 6.25
N HIS A 79 -15.33 -2.67 5.65
CA HIS A 79 -14.33 -1.65 5.34
C HIS A 79 -13.64 -1.93 3.99
N ALA A 80 -13.13 -0.87 3.35
CA ALA A 80 -12.44 -0.94 2.06
C ALA A 80 -10.97 -0.55 2.22
N VAL A 81 -10.09 -1.36 1.63
CA VAL A 81 -8.63 -1.27 1.78
C VAL A 81 -7.93 -1.65 0.48
N LYS A 82 -6.64 -1.32 0.37
CA LYS A 82 -5.87 -1.55 -0.85
C LYS A 82 -4.85 -2.67 -0.67
N ILE A 83 -4.96 -3.75 -1.44
CA ILE A 83 -3.98 -4.83 -1.48
C ILE A 83 -2.84 -4.43 -2.42
N LEU A 84 -1.62 -4.38 -1.87
CA LEU A 84 -0.42 -3.95 -2.58
C LEU A 84 0.41 -5.11 -3.12
N GLY A 85 0.31 -6.27 -2.46
CA GLY A 85 1.14 -7.43 -2.76
C GLY A 85 0.89 -8.56 -1.79
N TRP A 86 1.77 -9.55 -1.80
CA TRP A 86 1.69 -10.72 -0.93
C TRP A 86 3.07 -11.22 -0.56
N GLY A 87 3.12 -12.08 0.45
CA GLY A 87 4.34 -12.76 0.86
C GLY A 87 4.03 -14.02 1.66
N VAL A 88 5.08 -14.52 2.30
CA VAL A 88 5.01 -15.61 3.28
C VAL A 88 5.81 -15.16 4.49
N ASP A 89 5.23 -15.29 5.68
CA ASP A 89 5.90 -15.06 6.96
C ASP A 89 5.76 -16.31 7.79
N ASN A 90 6.87 -16.94 8.20
CA ASN A 90 6.87 -18.19 8.97
C ASN A 90 5.92 -19.28 8.41
N ASN A 91 5.98 -19.53 7.09
CA ASN A 91 5.10 -20.43 6.34
C ASN A 91 3.62 -20.01 6.25
N THR A 92 3.24 -18.85 6.80
CA THR A 92 1.89 -18.30 6.68
C THR A 92 1.83 -17.36 5.46
N PRO A 93 1.09 -17.71 4.40
CA PRO A 93 0.88 -16.81 3.28
C PRO A 93 0.01 -15.62 3.70
N TYR A 94 0.37 -14.41 3.26
CA TYR A 94 -0.38 -13.20 3.61
C TYR A 94 -0.57 -12.25 2.41
N TRP A 95 -1.59 -11.41 2.51
CA TRP A 95 -1.75 -10.19 1.72
C TRP A 95 -1.12 -9.01 2.48
N LEU A 96 -0.36 -8.16 1.77
CA LEU A 96 0.09 -6.87 2.29
C LEU A 96 -0.94 -5.80 1.90
N VAL A 97 -1.46 -5.11 2.90
CA VAL A 97 -2.61 -4.23 2.72
C VAL A 97 -2.33 -2.85 3.31
N ALA A 98 -2.62 -1.81 2.54
CA ALA A 98 -2.61 -0.43 3.01
C ALA A 98 -3.99 -0.08 3.59
N ASN A 99 -4.00 0.43 4.82
CA ASN A 99 -5.20 0.94 5.47
C ASN A 99 -5.24 2.48 5.34
N SER A 100 -6.32 3.08 5.84
CA SER A 100 -6.59 4.52 5.80
C SER A 100 -6.80 5.13 7.20
N TRP A 101 -6.31 4.46 8.25
CA TRP A 101 -6.48 4.86 9.66
C TRP A 101 -5.21 5.47 10.25
N ASN A 102 -4.74 6.57 9.65
CA ASN A 102 -3.49 7.25 10.05
C ASN A 102 -2.25 6.32 10.06
N THR A 103 -1.09 6.87 10.41
CA THR A 103 0.20 6.16 10.41
C THR A 103 0.56 5.56 11.77
N ASP A 104 -0.13 5.95 12.83
CA ASP A 104 0.01 5.42 14.19
C ASP A 104 -0.69 4.06 14.39
N TRP A 105 -1.48 3.64 13.40
CA TRP A 105 -2.14 2.34 13.39
C TRP A 105 -1.38 1.32 12.49
N GLY A 106 -1.50 0.04 12.80
CA GLY A 106 -0.97 -1.04 11.95
C GLY A 106 0.40 -1.53 12.38
N GLU A 107 1.22 -1.98 11.42
CA GLU A 107 2.56 -2.48 11.72
C GLU A 107 3.48 -1.38 12.27
N ASN A 108 3.95 -1.56 13.52
CA ASN A 108 4.78 -0.58 14.23
C ASN A 108 6.22 -0.37 13.69
N ALA A 109 6.55 -0.87 12.50
CA ALA A 109 7.85 -0.59 11.89
C ALA A 109 7.81 0.80 11.23
N ILE A 110 8.89 1.59 11.36
CA ILE A 110 9.03 2.95 10.78
C ILE A 110 8.61 3.00 9.30
N THR A 111 8.79 1.89 8.58
CA THR A 111 8.49 1.82 7.16
C THR A 111 7.17 1.13 6.80
N ARG A 112 6.40 0.67 7.80
CA ARG A 112 5.13 -0.07 7.61
C ARG A 112 3.99 0.43 8.49
N SER A 113 4.15 1.60 9.09
CA SER A 113 3.07 2.41 9.65
C SER A 113 1.90 2.58 8.66
N GLY A 114 0.68 2.28 9.11
CA GLY A 114 -0.53 2.35 8.29
C GLY A 114 -0.82 1.11 7.43
N TYR A 115 0.01 0.06 7.51
CA TYR A 115 -0.17 -1.20 6.80
C TYR A 115 -0.52 -2.34 7.75
N PHE A 116 -1.09 -3.40 7.20
CA PHE A 116 -1.29 -4.65 7.90
C PHE A 116 -1.08 -5.84 6.97
N ARG A 117 -0.88 -7.00 7.58
CA ARG A 117 -0.87 -8.30 6.89
C ARG A 117 -2.02 -9.13 7.38
N ILE A 118 -2.70 -9.82 6.47
CA ILE A 118 -3.84 -10.71 6.75
C ILE A 118 -3.65 -12.01 5.99
N VAL A 119 -4.06 -13.14 6.60
CA VAL A 119 -3.83 -14.46 6.00
C VAL A 119 -4.50 -14.57 4.62
N ARG A 120 -3.74 -15.13 3.67
CA ARG A 120 -4.12 -15.28 2.27
C ARG A 120 -4.55 -16.71 1.96
N GLY A 121 -5.55 -16.87 1.10
CA GLY A 121 -6.03 -18.15 0.59
C GLY A 121 -7.12 -18.80 1.43
N LEU A 122 -7.54 -18.15 2.51
CA LEU A 122 -8.63 -18.60 3.38
C LEU A 122 -9.87 -17.69 3.26
N ASN A 123 -9.85 -16.69 2.39
CA ASN A 123 -10.85 -15.62 2.35
C ASN A 123 -11.12 -15.03 3.75
N GLU A 124 -10.05 -14.83 4.53
CA GLU A 124 -10.13 -14.34 5.91
C GLU A 124 -10.91 -13.03 5.97
N CYS A 125 -11.89 -12.96 6.87
CA CYS A 125 -12.79 -11.82 7.00
C CYS A 125 -13.47 -11.40 5.68
N GLY A 126 -13.57 -12.29 4.69
CA GLY A 126 -14.15 -12.01 3.38
C GLY A 126 -13.27 -11.20 2.43
N ILE A 127 -11.99 -10.97 2.75
CA ILE A 127 -11.13 -10.03 2.01
C ILE A 127 -10.92 -10.40 0.54
N GLU A 128 -11.08 -11.66 0.15
CA GLU A 128 -10.90 -12.14 -1.23
C GLU A 128 -12.21 -12.14 -2.03
N HIS A 129 -13.34 -11.79 -1.40
CA HIS A 129 -14.67 -11.91 -1.99
C HIS A 129 -15.07 -10.74 -2.88
N SER A 130 -14.64 -9.51 -2.55
CA SER A 130 -15.02 -8.28 -3.24
C SER A 130 -13.77 -7.52 -3.64
N ILE A 131 -13.18 -7.92 -4.77
CA ILE A 131 -11.97 -7.30 -5.32
C ILE A 131 -12.32 -6.48 -6.56
N VAL A 132 -11.91 -5.22 -6.55
CA VAL A 132 -12.12 -4.27 -7.64
C VAL A 132 -10.78 -3.68 -8.05
N ALA A 133 -10.58 -3.53 -9.36
CA ALA A 133 -9.45 -2.83 -9.94
C ALA A 133 -9.93 -1.75 -10.92
N GLY A 134 -9.05 -0.83 -11.26
CA GLY A 134 -9.35 0.22 -12.22
C GLY A 134 -8.14 0.58 -13.06
N LEU A 135 -8.38 0.87 -14.34
CA LEU A 135 -7.35 1.37 -15.23
C LEU A 135 -7.45 2.90 -15.30
N PRO A 136 -6.34 3.64 -15.15
CA PRO A 136 -6.34 5.07 -15.38
C PRO A 136 -6.47 5.39 -16.87
N ASN A 137 -7.10 6.51 -17.18
CA ASN A 137 -7.09 7.12 -18.49
C ASN A 137 -5.80 7.91 -18.67
N LEU A 138 -4.87 7.33 -19.43
CA LEU A 138 -3.53 7.90 -19.66
C LEU A 138 -3.49 8.95 -20.78
N ILE A 139 -4.63 9.53 -21.19
CA ILE A 139 -4.73 10.44 -22.36
C ILE A 139 -4.00 11.78 -22.17
N LEU A 140 -3.46 12.10 -20.99
CA LEU A 140 -2.57 13.26 -20.83
C LEU A 140 -1.09 12.89 -20.89
N LYS A 141 -0.55 13.05 -22.11
CA LYS A 141 0.84 13.36 -22.49
C LYS A 141 1.84 12.21 -22.44
N ASN A 142 2.84 12.33 -23.32
CA ASN A 142 4.09 11.56 -23.47
C ASN A 142 4.91 11.44 -22.17
N ILE A 143 4.30 10.94 -21.11
CA ILE A 143 4.95 10.53 -19.88
C ILE A 143 4.96 9.01 -19.98
N ALA A 144 6.12 8.45 -20.30
CA ALA A 144 6.36 7.02 -20.27
C ALA A 144 5.74 6.45 -19.00
N ARG A 145 4.66 5.64 -19.13
CA ARG A 145 3.96 4.90 -18.06
C ARG A 145 4.44 5.32 -16.66
N SER A 146 4.03 6.52 -16.23
CA SER A 146 4.50 7.07 -14.95
C SER A 146 3.95 6.17 -13.86
N GLY A 147 4.80 5.26 -13.37
CA GLY A 147 5.25 5.17 -11.98
C GLY A 147 4.23 5.23 -10.84
N TYR A 148 2.93 5.17 -11.09
CA TYR A 148 1.93 5.18 -10.03
C TYR A 148 1.98 3.82 -9.31
N PHE A 149 2.59 3.85 -8.13
CA PHE A 149 2.90 2.72 -7.24
C PHE A 149 3.56 1.53 -7.94
N ARG A 150 4.76 1.76 -8.46
CA ARG A 150 5.69 0.69 -8.79
C ARG A 150 6.56 0.44 -7.56
N ILE A 151 6.24 -0.58 -6.76
CA ILE A 151 7.23 -1.12 -5.81
C ILE A 151 8.26 -1.86 -6.68
N VAL A 152 9.30 -1.13 -7.10
CA VAL A 152 10.42 -1.69 -7.84
C VAL A 152 11.36 -2.33 -6.84
N ARG A 153 11.63 -3.64 -6.99
CA ARG A 153 12.70 -4.28 -6.22
C ARG A 153 14.00 -3.48 -6.38
N GLY A 154 14.60 -3.06 -5.29
CA GLY A 154 15.93 -2.43 -5.31
C GLY A 154 15.95 -0.89 -5.30
N LEU A 155 14.82 -0.20 -5.09
CA LEU A 155 14.82 1.20 -4.63
C LEU A 155 14.15 1.26 -3.26
N ASN A 156 15.02 1.26 -2.27
CA ASN A 156 14.84 1.16 -0.84
C ASN A 156 14.26 2.42 -0.17
N GLU A 157 13.24 3.06 -0.75
CA GLU A 157 12.61 4.23 -0.10
C GLU A 157 11.74 3.85 1.12
N CYS A 158 11.40 2.56 1.32
CA CYS A 158 10.62 2.08 2.47
C CYS A 158 11.06 0.72 3.07
N GLY A 159 12.23 0.16 2.79
CA GLY A 159 12.71 -1.04 3.53
C GLY A 159 11.77 -2.26 3.59
N ILE A 160 10.95 -2.50 2.56
CA ILE A 160 9.89 -3.54 2.51
C ILE A 160 10.42 -4.93 2.04
N GLU A 161 11.72 -5.06 1.81
CA GLU A 161 12.27 -6.01 0.82
C GLU A 161 12.45 -7.47 1.29
N HIS A 162 12.28 -7.83 2.57
CA HIS A 162 12.77 -9.16 3.00
C HIS A 162 11.90 -10.36 2.60
N SER A 163 10.65 -10.20 2.14
CA SER A 163 9.79 -11.34 1.72
C SER A 163 8.56 -10.98 0.85
N ILE A 164 8.53 -9.80 0.23
CA ILE A 164 7.31 -9.28 -0.43
C ILE A 164 7.45 -9.36 -1.96
N VAL A 165 6.47 -9.98 -2.60
CA VAL A 165 6.30 -9.91 -4.06
C VAL A 165 5.29 -8.81 -4.34
N ALA A 166 5.81 -7.64 -4.71
CA ALA A 166 5.01 -6.56 -5.29
C ALA A 166 5.23 -6.52 -6.81
N GLY A 167 4.18 -6.13 -7.54
CA GLY A 167 4.06 -6.34 -8.99
C GLY A 167 5.23 -5.81 -9.83
N LEU A 168 6.01 -6.75 -10.41
CA LEU A 168 6.81 -6.58 -11.63
C LEU A 168 6.91 -7.93 -12.37
N PRO A 169 6.67 -8.00 -13.70
CA PRO A 169 7.26 -9.04 -14.54
C PRO A 169 8.75 -8.73 -14.79
N LYS A 170 9.54 -9.79 -14.98
CA LYS A 170 10.98 -9.76 -15.26
C LYS A 170 11.34 -8.85 -16.43
#